data_AF-A0A0F6PYS3-F1
#
_entry.id   AF-A0A0F6PYS3-F1
#
_cell.length_a   1.000
_cell.length_b   1.000
_cell.length_c   1.000
_cell.angle_alpha   90.00
_cell.angle_beta   90.00
_cell.angle_gamma   90.00
#
_symmetry.space_group_name_H-M   'P 1'
#
loop_
_entity.id
_entity.type
_entity.pdbx_description
1 polymer ?
#
loop_
_entity_poly.entity_id
_entity_poly.type
_entity_poly.pdbx_seq_one_letter_code
_entity_poly.pdbx_strand_id
1 'polypeptide(L)' 'VDECLQGRCEQVCVNSPGSYTCHCDGRGGLKLSQDMDTCE' A
#
# COMPACT_ATOMS: atom_id res chain seq x y z
N VAL A 1 8.58 13.24 -4.33
CA VAL A 1 9.06 11.84 -4.39
C VAL A 1 7.84 10.98 -4.69
N ASP A 2 8.00 9.84 -5.36
CA ASP A 2 6.90 8.91 -5.59
C ASP A 2 7.24 7.58 -4.92
N GLU A 3 6.65 7.36 -3.76
CA GLU A 3 6.87 6.21 -2.90
C GLU A 3 6.29 4.93 -3.52
N CYS A 4 5.30 5.04 -4.43
CA CYS A 4 4.79 3.88 -5.17
C CYS A 4 5.82 3.33 -6.15
N LEU A 5 6.63 4.21 -6.76
CA LEU A 5 7.69 3.79 -7.67
C LEU A 5 8.87 3.09 -6.96
N GLN A 6 8.92 3.15 -5.62
CA GLN A 6 9.90 2.41 -4.82
C GLN A 6 9.45 0.97 -4.50
N GLY A 7 8.22 0.58 -4.87
CA GLY A 7 7.72 -0.78 -4.66
C GLY A 7 7.46 -1.10 -3.19
N ARG A 8 7.04 -0.12 -2.38
CA ARG A 8 6.73 -0.33 -0.96
C ARG A 8 5.44 -1.12 -0.73
N CYS A 9 4.41 -0.91 -1.56
CA CYS A 9 3.13 -1.61 -1.39
C CYS A 9 3.13 -2.99 -2.08
N GLU A 10 2.53 -3.98 -1.42
CA GLU A 10 2.37 -5.33 -1.97
C GLU A 10 1.29 -5.44 -3.06
N GLN A 11 0.23 -4.61 -2.96
CA GLN A 11 -0.90 -4.65 -3.89
C GLN A 11 -1.16 -3.30 -4.57
N VAL A 12 -2.03 -2.45 -3.99
CA VAL A 12 -2.40 -1.17 -4.58
C VAL A 12 -1.65 -0.07 -3.85
N CYS A 13 -1.03 0.83 -4.60
CA CYS A 13 -0.37 2.01 -4.05
C CYS A 13 -1.04 3.28 -4.58
N VAL A 14 -1.40 4.18 -3.67
CA VAL A 14 -1.94 5.49 -4.01
C VAL A 14 -0.97 6.53 -3.48
N ASN A 15 -0.26 7.18 -4.40
CA ASN A 15 0.59 8.31 -4.07
C ASN A 15 -0.27 9.57 -3.86
N SER A 16 0.01 10.34 -2.82
CA SER A 16 -0.63 11.61 -2.53
C SER A 16 0.45 12.69 -2.32
N PRO A 17 0.15 13.98 -2.54
CA PRO A 17 1.16 15.03 -2.36
C PRO A 17 1.65 15.10 -0.90
N GLY A 18 2.85 14.57 -0.64
CA GLY A 18 3.49 14.54 0.68
C GLY A 18 3.25 13.28 1.52
N SER A 19 2.54 12.28 0.99
CA SER A 19 2.32 10.98 1.67
C SER A 19 1.95 9.90 0.65
N TYR A 20 1.98 8.64 1.03
CA TYR A 20 1.41 7.55 0.24
C TYR A 20 0.49 6.71 1.10
N THR A 21 -0.40 5.96 0.45
CA THR A 21 -1.26 5.00 1.14
C THR A 21 -1.34 3.73 0.32
N CYS A 22 -0.98 2.62 0.93
CA CYS A 22 -1.20 1.31 0.33
C CYS A 22 -2.62 0.84 0.62
N HIS A 23 -3.19 0.12 -0.33
CA HIS A 23 -4.50 -0.50 -0.21
C HIS A 23 -4.38 -1.98 -0.59
N CYS A 24 -5.04 -2.81 0.19
CA CYS A 24 -5.25 -4.20 -0.16
C CYS A 24 -6.58 -4.33 -0.89
N ASP A 25 -6.62 -5.12 -1.95
CA ASP A 25 -7.82 -5.38 -2.75
C ASP A 25 -8.87 -6.23 -2.02
N GLY A 26 -8.56 -6.66 -0.79
CA GLY A 26 -9.45 -7.43 0.06
C GLY A 26 -9.70 -8.85 -0.44
N ARG A 27 -9.00 -9.31 -1.48
CA ARG A 27 -9.13 -10.70 -1.95
C ARG A 27 -8.65 -11.63 -0.85
N GLY A 28 -9.49 -12.58 -0.47
CA GLY A 28 -9.20 -13.52 0.59
C GLY A 28 -9.33 -12.96 2.01
N GLY A 29 -9.85 -11.74 2.19
CA GLY A 29 -9.97 -11.12 3.51
C GLY A 29 -8.68 -10.45 4.02
N LEU A 30 -7.70 -10.27 3.14
CA LEU A 30 -6.45 -9.56 3.41
C LEU A 30 -6.73 -8.08 3.72
N LYS A 31 -6.09 -7.58 4.77
CA LYS A 31 -6.19 -6.21 5.26
C LYS A 31 -4.78 -5.62 5.33
N LEU A 32 -4.71 -4.30 5.25
CA LEU A 32 -3.43 -3.61 5.30
C LEU A 32 -2.79 -3.85 6.67
N SER A 33 -1.54 -4.32 6.65
CA SER A 33 -0.74 -4.55 7.84
C SER A 33 -0.43 -3.24 8.58
N GLN A 34 0.04 -3.34 9.82
CA GLN A 34 0.49 -2.18 10.60
C GLN A 34 1.69 -1.46 9.97
N ASP A 35 2.47 -2.17 9.15
CA ASP A 35 3.58 -1.60 8.40
C ASP A 35 3.12 -0.73 7.22
N MET A 36 1.81 -0.68 6.94
CA MET A 36 1.18 0.08 5.87
C MET A 36 1.67 -0.26 4.46
N ASP A 37 2.39 -1.38 4.30
CA ASP A 37 3.05 -1.79 3.06
C ASP A 37 2.59 -3.20 2.60
N THR A 38 2.47 -4.13 3.55
CA THR A 38 2.07 -5.54 3.38
C THR A 38 0.57 -5.78 3.56
N CYS A 39 0.05 -6.84 2.93
CA CYS A 39 -1.35 -7.26 3.05
C CYS A 39 -1.45 -8.64 3.74
N GLU A 40 -2.21 -8.74 4.85
CA GLU A 40 -2.33 -9.95 5.69
C GLU A 40 -3.75 -10.28 6.17
#